data_AF-A0AAQ0MCV2-F1
#
_entry.id   AF-A0AAQ0MCV2-F1
#
_cell.length_a   1.000
_cell.length_b   1.000
_cell.length_c   1.000
_cell.angle_alpha   90.00
_cell.angle_beta   90.00
_cell.angle_gamma   90.00
#
_symmetry.space_group_name_H-M   'P 1'
#
loop_
_entity.id
_entity.type
_entity.pdbx_description
1 polymer ?
#
loop_
_entity_poly.entity_id
_entity_poly.type
_entity_poly.pdbx_seq_one_letter_code
_entity_poly.pdbx_strand_id
1 'polypeptide(L)'
;LSWAYAWSEVKKVYPEANSKVYENEQGLNYHTDGRTAWVKVGMTIEGLEHIEYLPVMDYRNQSIPVEKLTSMDVNKAIQRGLVKAIARHGLGLYIYAN
;
A
#
# COMPACT_ATOMS: atom_id res chain seq x y z
N LEU A 1 -12.53 -4.38 4.09
CA LEU A 1 -11.49 -5.22 4.73
C LEU A 1 -10.48 -4.31 5.44
N SER A 2 -10.19 -4.50 6.72
CA SER A 2 -9.10 -3.74 7.36
C SER A 2 -7.75 -4.28 6.88
N TRP A 3 -6.76 -3.42 6.72
CA TRP A 3 -5.41 -3.83 6.30
C TRP A 3 -4.79 -4.83 7.28
N ALA A 4 -5.07 -4.67 8.58
CA ALA A 4 -4.59 -5.56 9.63
C ALA A 4 -5.18 -6.97 9.49
N TYR A 5 -6.45 -7.07 9.11
CA TYR A 5 -7.07 -8.37 8.83
C TYR A 5 -6.46 -9.02 7.59
N ALA A 6 -6.33 -8.27 6.47
CA ALA A 6 -5.70 -8.79 5.25
C ALA A 6 -4.29 -9.31 5.52
N TRP A 7 -3.51 -8.55 6.29
CA TRP A 7 -2.16 -8.95 6.69
C TRP A 7 -2.16 -10.18 7.61
N SER A 8 -3.08 -10.26 8.57
CA SER A 8 -3.22 -11.42 9.44
C SER A 8 -3.52 -12.70 8.66
N GLU A 9 -4.45 -12.65 7.71
CA GLU A 9 -4.78 -13.82 6.86
C GLU A 9 -3.58 -14.25 6.01
N VAL A 10 -2.85 -13.30 5.43
CA VAL A 10 -1.61 -13.60 4.69
C VAL A 10 -0.60 -14.29 5.61
N LYS A 11 -0.35 -13.78 6.81
CA LYS A 11 0.65 -14.35 7.73
C LYS A 11 0.27 -15.71 8.31
N LYS A 12 -1.03 -16.07 8.34
CA LYS A 12 -1.48 -17.42 8.71
C LYS A 12 -1.10 -18.47 7.67
N VAL A 13 -1.22 -18.12 6.38
CA VAL A 13 -0.94 -19.04 5.27
C VAL A 13 0.54 -18.98 4.88
N TYR A 14 1.12 -17.78 4.89
CA TYR A 14 2.50 -17.49 4.51
C TYR A 14 3.22 -16.74 5.64
N PRO A 15 3.70 -17.46 6.68
CA PRO A 15 4.38 -16.85 7.83
C PRO A 15 5.62 -16.03 7.46
N GLU A 16 6.28 -16.35 6.35
CA GLU A 16 7.47 -15.64 5.86
C GLU A 16 7.14 -14.45 4.94
N ALA A 17 5.84 -14.18 4.68
CA ALA A 17 5.45 -13.04 3.88
C ALA A 17 5.96 -11.73 4.49
N ASN A 18 6.43 -10.83 3.63
CA ASN A 18 7.03 -9.57 4.01
C ASN A 18 6.42 -8.40 3.24
N SER A 19 6.23 -7.28 3.94
CA SER A 19 5.80 -6.01 3.35
C SER A 19 6.93 -5.01 3.37
N LYS A 20 7.08 -4.25 2.28
CA LYS A 20 8.06 -3.17 2.17
C LYS A 20 7.39 -1.86 1.81
N VAL A 21 7.71 -0.78 2.54
CA VAL A 21 7.43 0.59 2.10
C VAL A 21 8.72 1.11 1.48
N TYR A 22 8.63 1.61 0.25
CA TYR A 22 9.79 2.13 -0.47
C TYR A 22 9.93 3.62 -0.25
N GLU A 23 11.03 3.99 0.39
CA GLU A 23 11.42 5.39 0.58
C GLU A 23 11.95 5.99 -0.74
N ASN A 24 11.87 7.31 -0.85
CA ASN A 24 12.52 8.07 -1.92
C ASN A 24 13.99 8.34 -1.59
N GLU A 25 14.71 9.03 -2.47
CA GLU A 25 16.14 9.36 -2.29
C GLU A 25 16.43 10.21 -1.04
N GLN A 26 15.41 10.86 -0.48
CA GLN A 26 15.49 11.71 0.71
C GLN A 26 15.11 10.96 2.00
N GLY A 27 14.83 9.65 1.92
CA GLY A 27 14.37 8.84 3.06
C GLY A 27 12.90 9.07 3.43
N LEU A 28 12.11 9.72 2.56
CA LEU A 28 10.67 9.91 2.79
C LEU A 28 9.90 8.69 2.32
N ASN A 29 8.89 8.27 3.09
CA ASN A 29 8.02 7.15 2.79
C ASN A 29 6.94 7.43 1.72
N TYR A 30 7.10 8.52 0.97
CA TYR A 30 6.27 8.89 -0.17
C TYR A 30 7.12 9.52 -1.27
N HIS A 31 6.57 9.53 -2.47
CA HIS A 31 7.18 10.04 -3.70
C HIS A 31 6.33 11.21 -4.20
N THR A 32 6.94 12.14 -4.93
CA THR A 32 6.24 13.33 -5.42
C THR A 32 6.85 13.84 -6.72
N ASP A 33 6.00 14.42 -7.56
CA ASP A 33 6.36 15.18 -8.77
C ASP A 33 6.42 16.69 -8.50
N GLY A 34 6.33 17.11 -7.24
CA GLY A 34 6.23 18.51 -6.80
C GLY A 34 4.81 19.09 -6.84
N ARG A 35 3.81 18.35 -7.32
CA ARG A 35 2.40 18.76 -7.34
C ARG A 35 1.52 17.86 -6.49
N THR A 36 1.70 16.55 -6.62
CA THR A 36 0.96 15.51 -5.90
C THR A 36 1.91 14.49 -5.30
N ALA A 37 1.38 13.57 -4.50
CA ALA A 37 2.16 12.52 -3.88
C ALA A 37 1.59 11.13 -4.15
N TRP A 38 2.45 10.12 -4.14
CA TRP A 38 2.08 8.71 -4.16
C TRP A 38 3.01 7.90 -3.25
N VAL A 39 2.56 6.71 -2.90
CA VAL A 39 3.36 5.76 -2.11
C VAL A 39 3.71 4.56 -2.98
N LYS A 40 4.86 3.96 -2.72
CA LYS A 40 5.30 2.72 -3.35
C LYS A 40 5.43 1.66 -2.26
N VAL A 41 4.66 0.59 -2.37
CA VAL A 41 4.66 -0.50 -1.40
C VAL A 41 4.81 -1.84 -2.11
N GLY A 42 5.54 -2.76 -1.51
CA GLY A 42 5.77 -4.11 -2.00
C GLY A 42 5.20 -5.15 -1.04
N MET A 43 4.66 -6.22 -1.62
CA MET A 43 4.27 -7.41 -0.90
C MET A 43 5.01 -8.60 -1.49
N THR A 44 5.79 -9.29 -0.65
CA THR A 44 6.53 -10.49 -1.04
C THR A 44 5.91 -11.72 -0.38
N ILE A 45 5.47 -12.67 -1.19
CA ILE A 45 4.92 -13.96 -0.77
C ILE A 45 5.66 -15.04 -1.56
N GLU A 46 6.22 -16.04 -0.86
CA GLU A 46 6.95 -17.16 -1.47
C GLU A 46 8.05 -16.73 -2.48
N GLY A 47 8.71 -15.61 -2.20
CA GLY A 47 9.79 -15.06 -3.05
C GLY A 47 9.30 -14.27 -4.28
N LEU A 48 7.99 -14.21 -4.55
CA LEU A 48 7.42 -13.34 -5.57
C LEU A 48 7.03 -12.00 -4.95
N GLU A 49 7.49 -10.89 -5.52
CA GLU A 49 7.09 -9.55 -5.10
C GLU A 49 6.06 -8.92 -6.06
N HIS A 50 5.01 -8.34 -5.49
CA HIS A 50 4.11 -7.44 -6.18
C HIS A 50 4.22 -6.04 -5.60
N ILE A 51 4.57 -5.08 -6.46
CA ILE A 51 4.71 -3.67 -6.13
C ILE A 51 3.42 -2.94 -6.52
N GLU A 52 2.90 -2.12 -5.61
CA GLU A 52 1.79 -1.21 -5.82
C GLU A 52 2.28 0.24 -5.70
N TYR A 53 1.90 1.05 -6.69
CA TYR A 53 1.99 2.51 -6.60
C TYR A 53 0.59 3.04 -6.36
N LEU A 54 0.38 3.83 -5.31
CA LEU A 54 -0.92 4.39 -4.99
C LEU A 54 -0.84 5.91 -4.78
N PRO A 55 -1.61 6.71 -5.54
CA PRO A 55 -1.74 8.13 -5.27
C PRO A 55 -2.27 8.40 -3.87
N VAL A 56 -1.75 9.44 -3.21
CA VAL A 56 -2.32 9.94 -1.97
C VAL A 56 -3.52 10.80 -2.32
N MET A 57 -4.70 10.36 -1.88
CA MET A 57 -5.97 10.95 -2.28
C MET A 57 -6.83 11.28 -1.06
N ASP A 58 -7.70 12.28 -1.23
CA ASP A 58 -8.74 12.62 -0.27
C ASP A 58 -9.90 11.59 -0.29
N TYR A 59 -10.93 11.85 0.52
CA TYR A 59 -12.13 11.00 0.60
C TYR A 59 -12.97 11.00 -0.70
N ARG A 60 -12.73 11.95 -1.62
CA ARG A 60 -13.37 12.05 -2.94
C ARG A 60 -12.53 11.36 -4.03
N ASN A 61 -11.47 10.64 -3.65
CA ASN A 61 -10.49 10.04 -4.55
C ASN A 61 -9.80 11.06 -5.47
N GLN A 62 -9.64 12.30 -5.01
CA GLN A 62 -8.85 13.32 -5.70
C GLN A 62 -7.45 13.36 -5.10
N SER A 63 -6.42 13.49 -5.93
CA SER A 63 -5.04 13.63 -5.46
C SER A 63 -4.90 14.86 -4.56
N ILE A 64 -4.25 14.68 -3.40
CA ILE A 64 -3.99 15.77 -2.47
C ILE A 64 -2.74 16.53 -2.96
N PRO A 65 -2.80 17.87 -3.10
CA PRO A 65 -1.62 18.67 -3.38
C PRO A 65 -0.55 18.53 -2.29
N VAL A 66 0.72 18.55 -2.67
CA VAL A 66 1.85 18.33 -1.73
C VAL A 66 1.81 19.32 -0.57
N GLU A 67 1.44 20.57 -0.80
CA GLU A 67 1.37 21.60 0.23
C GLU A 67 0.27 21.37 1.29
N LYS A 68 -0.68 20.47 1.01
CA LYS A 68 -1.77 20.08 1.93
C LYS A 68 -1.61 18.66 2.46
N LEU A 69 -0.53 17.97 2.09
CA LEU A 69 -0.30 16.57 2.43
C LEU A 69 0.02 16.44 3.93
N THR A 70 -0.68 15.54 4.61
CA THR A 70 -0.35 15.17 5.98
C THR A 70 0.24 13.76 6.06
N SER A 71 0.98 13.48 7.12
CA SER A 71 1.49 12.12 7.40
C SER A 71 0.36 11.09 7.52
N MET A 72 -0.83 11.50 7.95
CA MET A 72 -2.02 10.64 8.01
C MET A 72 -2.53 10.26 6.62
N ASP A 73 -2.46 11.16 5.64
CA ASP A 73 -2.86 10.86 4.27
C ASP A 73 -1.89 9.86 3.63
N VAL A 74 -0.59 10.04 3.85
CA VAL A 74 0.46 9.10 3.42
C VAL A 74 0.25 7.73 4.07
N ASN A 75 0.02 7.66 5.38
CA ASN A 75 -0.20 6.40 6.09
C ASN A 75 -1.45 5.66 5.55
N LYS A 76 -2.56 6.38 5.31
CA LYS A 76 -3.75 5.80 4.68
C LYS A 76 -3.45 5.25 3.29
N ALA A 77 -2.66 5.96 2.49
CA ALA A 77 -2.26 5.49 1.17
C ALA A 77 -1.38 4.23 1.26
N ILE A 78 -0.42 4.18 2.20
CA ILE A 78 0.43 2.99 2.44
C ILE A 78 -0.44 1.77 2.76
N GLN A 79 -1.37 1.90 3.71
CA GLN A 79 -2.25 0.80 4.11
C GLN A 79 -3.14 0.32 2.96
N ARG A 80 -3.70 1.25 2.17
CA ARG A 80 -4.51 0.92 0.99
C ARG A 80 -3.66 0.24 -0.09
N GLY A 81 -2.45 0.73 -0.32
CA GLY A 81 -1.52 0.15 -1.29
C GLY A 81 -1.13 -1.27 -0.89
N LEU A 82 -0.90 -1.50 0.41
CA LEU A 82 -0.52 -2.81 0.92
C LEU A 82 -1.60 -3.87 0.66
N VAL A 83 -2.86 -3.52 0.94
CA VAL A 83 -4.00 -4.42 0.67
C VAL A 83 -4.14 -4.72 -0.83
N LYS A 84 -3.87 -3.74 -1.70
CA LYS A 84 -3.85 -3.95 -3.15
C LYS A 84 -2.69 -4.85 -3.60
N ALA A 85 -1.50 -4.68 -3.02
CA ALA A 85 -0.35 -5.54 -3.29
C ALA A 85 -0.63 -7.00 -2.86
N ILE A 86 -1.26 -7.20 -1.69
CA ILE A 86 -1.77 -8.52 -1.27
C ILE A 86 -2.79 -9.06 -2.27
N ALA A 87 -3.72 -8.22 -2.73
CA ALA A 87 -4.76 -8.65 -3.67
C ALA A 87 -4.19 -9.12 -5.00
N ARG A 88 -3.06 -8.55 -5.46
CA ARG A 88 -2.36 -8.98 -6.68
C ARG A 88 -1.78 -10.40 -6.61
N HIS A 89 -1.51 -10.91 -5.41
CA HIS A 89 -1.12 -12.31 -5.20
C HIS A 89 -2.29 -13.30 -5.37
N GLY A 90 -3.45 -12.85 -5.85
CA GLY A 90 -4.66 -13.65 -5.97
C GLY A 90 -5.39 -13.89 -4.64
N LEU A 91 -4.75 -13.60 -3.50
CA LEU A 91 -5.31 -13.75 -2.16
C LEU A 91 -6.45 -12.76 -1.89
N GLY A 92 -6.49 -11.62 -2.59
CA GLY A 92 -7.59 -10.68 -2.49
C GLY A 92 -8.88 -11.20 -3.12
N LEU A 93 -8.80 -12.04 -4.16
CA LEU A 93 -9.99 -12.54 -4.86
C LEU A 93 -10.79 -13.52 -3.99
N TYR A 94 -10.13 -14.36 -3.19
CA TYR A 94 -10.82 -15.29 -2.28
C TYR A 94 -11.48 -14.61 -1.07
N ILE A 95 -11.01 -13.43 -0.65
CA ILE A 95 -11.56 -12.70 0.51
C ILE A 95 -12.79 -11.85 0.10
N TYR A 96 -12.97 -11.55 -1.20
CA TYR A 96 -14.16 -10.89 -1.76
C TYR A 96 -15.13 -11.86 -2.46
N ALA A 97 -14.83 -13.16 -2.50
CA ALA A 97 -15.64 -14.18 -3.18
C ALA A 97 -16.78 -14.77 -2.33
N ASN A 98 -17.12 -14.15 -1.19
CA ASN A 98 -18.30 -14.48 -0.39
C ASN A 98 -19.19 -13.26 -0.20
#